data_AF-A0A9X8N9T1-F1
#
_entry.id   AF-A0A9X8N9T1-F1
#
_cell.length_a   1.000
_cell.length_b   1.000
_cell.length_c   1.000
_cell.angle_alpha   90.00
_cell.angle_beta   90.00
_cell.angle_gamma   90.00
#
_symmetry.space_group_name_H-M   'P 1'
#
loop_
_entity.id
_entity.type
_entity.pdbx_description
1 polymer ?
#
loop_
_entity_poly.entity_id
_entity_poly.type
_entity_poly.pdbx_seq_one_letter_code
_entity_poly.pdbx_strand_id
1 'polypeptide(L)'
;MAEELDGVEVVLVVDETGDAKSSTDCVGAGQQYSGALGGVGLCQVAVYLAAVTATTRVPLDRALYLPADWAADEERRMLAGVPDEVVFATKPQQAAAMVTAALTAGIQACWFAADEVYGGRELRWNIRALNLGYTVGVAATHPVTDGAGHRWEARKLLNRYGPSSGCAAGPDTAPRAPASTTGPGSTSAPTTPPTTRNRAGRACWSPAATATPARSPTSAASPPDNVTLATLIEIICYRWKIEETSQLAKGHTGLDQGQVTCWNSWMRWSLFSLIATIVLTLTLARADEWTGPTRPLLLIPLTCPELVRLLRVLVLPTPVRERTHALHWIAWRRHHQAVATTCHQQRHRLQDTP
;
A
#
# COMPACT_ATOMS: atom_id res chain seq x y z
N MET A 1 9.68 13.20 -9.56
CA MET A 1 9.61 11.82 -9.01
C MET A 1 10.76 10.95 -9.47
N ALA A 2 10.92 10.63 -10.76
CA ALA A 2 12.11 9.90 -11.24
C ALA A 2 13.42 10.62 -10.83
N GLU A 3 13.51 11.94 -11.07
CA GLU A 3 14.62 12.79 -10.61
C GLU A 3 14.84 12.84 -9.08
N GLU A 4 13.82 12.50 -8.27
CA GLU A 4 13.95 12.46 -6.80
C GLU A 4 14.34 11.08 -6.27
N LEU A 5 14.37 10.07 -7.15
CA LEU A 5 14.79 8.70 -6.88
C LEU A 5 16.02 8.30 -7.71
N ASP A 6 16.62 9.26 -8.42
CA ASP A 6 17.78 9.04 -9.29
C ASP A 6 19.01 8.60 -8.48
N GLY A 7 19.66 7.52 -8.92
CA GLY A 7 20.78 6.90 -8.20
C GLY A 7 20.39 6.12 -6.92
N VAL A 8 19.10 5.98 -6.60
CA VAL A 8 18.62 5.23 -5.42
C VAL A 8 17.95 3.94 -5.88
N GLU A 9 18.58 2.79 -5.64
CA GLU A 9 17.91 1.49 -5.86
C GLU A 9 16.70 1.35 -4.92
N VAL A 10 15.51 1.15 -5.51
CA VAL A 10 14.28 0.89 -4.76
C VAL A 10 13.80 -0.55 -4.92
N VAL A 11 13.06 -1.03 -3.94
CA VAL A 11 12.20 -2.20 -4.08
C VAL A 11 10.82 -1.72 -4.53
N LEU A 12 10.33 -2.26 -5.64
CA LEU A 12 8.96 -2.03 -6.10
C LEU A 12 8.02 -2.96 -5.32
N VAL A 13 7.16 -2.36 -4.49
CA VAL A 13 6.21 -3.08 -3.64
C VAL A 13 4.80 -2.93 -4.21
N VAL A 14 4.07 -4.03 -4.32
CA VAL A 14 2.65 -4.03 -4.70
C VAL A 14 1.77 -4.65 -3.61
N ASP A 15 0.63 -4.03 -3.38
CA ASP A 15 -0.42 -4.47 -2.47
C ASP A 15 -1.77 -3.83 -2.87
N GLU A 16 -2.84 -4.18 -2.17
CA GLU A 16 -4.20 -3.75 -2.46
C GLU A 16 -4.90 -3.20 -1.21
N THR A 17 -5.66 -2.11 -1.36
CA THR A 17 -6.54 -1.63 -0.29
C THR A 17 -7.98 -1.53 -0.77
N GLY A 18 -8.90 -1.90 0.11
CA GLY A 18 -10.34 -1.72 -0.10
C GLY A 18 -10.86 -0.52 0.68
N ASP A 19 -11.72 0.27 0.03
CA ASP A 19 -12.46 1.38 0.62
C ASP A 19 -13.95 1.03 0.63
N ALA A 20 -14.56 0.98 1.82
CA ALA A 20 -15.95 0.59 2.02
C ALA A 20 -16.92 1.52 1.27
N LYS A 21 -17.99 0.96 0.68
CA LYS A 21 -19.01 1.74 -0.05
C LYS A 21 -20.42 1.35 0.39
N SER A 22 -21.31 2.33 0.40
CA SER A 22 -22.72 2.19 0.77
C SER A 22 -23.67 2.07 -0.44
N SER A 23 -23.17 2.18 -1.67
CA SER A 23 -23.93 2.00 -2.92
C SER A 23 -23.09 1.32 -3.99
N THR A 24 -23.74 0.44 -4.76
CA THR A 24 -23.24 -0.21 -5.97
C THR A 24 -23.08 0.73 -7.16
N ASP A 25 -23.59 1.97 -7.07
CA ASP A 25 -23.40 3.03 -8.07
C ASP A 25 -21.98 3.59 -8.09
N CYS A 26 -21.18 3.33 -7.05
CA CYS A 26 -19.78 3.74 -7.01
C CYS A 26 -18.95 2.89 -7.99
N VAL A 27 -18.25 3.54 -8.93
CA VAL A 27 -17.40 2.90 -9.96
C VAL A 27 -16.49 1.80 -9.39
N GLY A 28 -16.55 0.59 -9.92
CA GLY A 28 -15.78 -0.56 -9.42
C GLY A 28 -16.15 -1.06 -8.03
N ALA A 29 -17.24 -0.59 -7.41
CA ALA A 29 -17.74 -1.13 -6.15
C ALA A 29 -18.49 -2.45 -6.37
N GLY A 30 -18.03 -3.50 -5.69
CA GLY A 30 -18.63 -4.83 -5.74
C GLY A 30 -18.45 -5.56 -4.41
N GLN A 31 -19.03 -6.76 -4.31
CA GLN A 31 -18.78 -7.65 -3.18
C GLN A 31 -17.38 -8.25 -3.31
N GLN A 32 -16.42 -7.69 -2.57
CA GLN A 32 -15.01 -8.03 -2.68
C GLN A 32 -14.41 -8.26 -1.30
N TYR A 33 -13.39 -9.11 -1.21
CA TYR A 33 -12.60 -9.22 0.01
C TYR A 33 -11.80 -7.93 0.22
N SER A 34 -11.90 -7.36 1.41
CA SER A 34 -11.15 -6.18 1.83
C SER A 34 -10.61 -6.39 3.24
N GLY A 35 -9.29 -6.30 3.40
CA GLY A 35 -8.64 -6.34 4.71
C GLY A 35 -9.15 -5.23 5.65
N ALA A 36 -9.48 -4.05 5.11
CA ALA A 36 -10.05 -2.95 5.88
C ALA A 36 -11.49 -3.21 6.38
N LEU A 37 -12.23 -4.12 5.74
CA LEU A 37 -13.53 -4.60 6.20
C LEU A 37 -13.44 -5.88 7.05
N GLY A 38 -12.27 -6.51 7.12
CA GLY A 38 -12.08 -7.81 7.78
C GLY A 38 -12.76 -8.99 7.07
N GLY A 39 -13.18 -8.84 5.82
CA GLY A 39 -13.98 -9.85 5.12
C GLY A 39 -14.46 -9.42 3.73
N VAL A 40 -15.45 -10.14 3.21
CA VAL A 40 -16.15 -9.76 1.97
C VAL A 40 -17.21 -8.71 2.29
N GLY A 41 -17.23 -7.62 1.52
CA GLY A 41 -18.27 -6.60 1.61
C GLY A 41 -18.28 -5.68 0.40
N LEU A 42 -19.28 -4.81 0.33
CA LEU A 42 -19.39 -3.81 -0.74
C LEU A 42 -18.27 -2.77 -0.61
N CYS A 43 -17.28 -2.84 -1.50
CA CYS A 43 -16.14 -1.94 -1.50
C CYS A 43 -15.56 -1.71 -2.90
N GLN A 44 -14.88 -0.58 -3.05
CA GLN A 44 -13.93 -0.32 -4.14
C GLN A 44 -12.57 -0.87 -3.72
N VAL A 45 -11.92 -1.66 -4.55
CA VAL A 45 -10.54 -2.14 -4.32
C VAL A 45 -9.62 -1.46 -5.32
N ALA A 46 -8.43 -1.07 -4.88
CA ALA A 46 -7.40 -0.52 -5.74
C ALA A 46 -6.06 -1.20 -5.49
N VAL A 47 -5.32 -1.46 -6.57
CA VAL A 47 -3.94 -1.96 -6.56
C VAL A 47 -3.02 -0.75 -6.45
N TYR A 48 -1.99 -0.85 -5.60
CA TYR A 48 -1.00 0.20 -5.36
C TYR A 48 0.38 -0.30 -5.75
N LEU A 49 1.18 0.61 -6.30
CA LEU A 49 2.60 0.44 -6.47
C LEU A 49 3.33 1.49 -5.63
N ALA A 50 4.35 1.08 -4.87
CA ALA A 50 5.23 1.99 -4.14
C ALA A 50 6.70 1.67 -4.40
N ALA A 51 7.53 2.70 -4.52
CA ALA A 51 8.97 2.61 -4.39
C ALA A 51 9.32 2.62 -2.90
N VAL A 52 10.10 1.63 -2.45
CA VAL A 52 10.45 1.46 -1.04
C VAL A 52 11.95 1.26 -0.88
N THR A 53 12.56 2.04 0.02
CA THR A 53 13.96 1.89 0.45
C THR A 53 14.01 1.54 1.94
N ALA A 54 15.21 1.43 2.52
CA ALA A 54 15.40 1.24 3.96
C ALA A 54 14.70 2.33 4.80
N THR A 55 14.74 3.59 4.36
CA THR A 55 14.27 4.79 5.09
C THR A 55 12.98 5.40 4.54
N THR A 56 12.74 5.30 3.23
CA THR A 56 11.70 6.06 2.53
C THR A 56 10.72 5.15 1.80
N ARG A 57 9.50 5.66 1.58
CA ARG A 57 8.45 5.02 0.79
C ARG A 57 7.66 6.07 0.03
N VAL A 58 7.47 5.86 -1.26
CA VAL A 58 6.80 6.80 -2.16
C VAL A 58 5.78 6.02 -2.97
N PRO A 59 4.47 6.29 -2.87
CA PRO A 59 3.50 5.67 -3.77
C PRO A 59 3.74 6.21 -5.18
N LEU A 60 3.85 5.31 -6.14
CA LEU A 60 4.09 5.63 -7.55
C LEU A 60 2.78 5.69 -8.33
N ASP A 61 1.86 4.75 -8.07
CA ASP A 61 0.64 4.57 -8.85
C ASP A 61 -0.48 3.87 -8.03
N ARG A 62 -1.73 4.08 -8.42
CA ARG A 62 -2.95 3.47 -7.85
C ARG A 62 -3.97 3.18 -8.95
N ALA A 63 -4.12 1.92 -9.34
CA ALA A 63 -5.14 1.49 -10.29
C ALA A 63 -6.43 1.06 -9.57
N LEU A 64 -7.58 1.58 -9.99
CA LEU A 64 -8.88 1.03 -9.56
C LEU A 64 -9.03 -0.37 -10.16
N TYR A 65 -9.32 -1.37 -9.33
CA TYR A 65 -9.70 -2.68 -9.83
C TYR A 65 -11.16 -2.63 -10.23
N LEU A 66 -11.43 -2.91 -11.51
CA LEU A 66 -12.78 -2.98 -12.08
C LEU A 66 -13.20 -4.46 -12.14
N PRO A 67 -14.16 -4.91 -11.31
CA PRO A 67 -14.65 -6.29 -11.33
C PRO A 67 -15.17 -6.74 -12.70
N ALA A 68 -15.21 -8.05 -12.96
CA ALA A 68 -15.59 -8.59 -14.27
C ALA A 68 -17.05 -8.28 -14.65
N ASP A 69 -17.97 -8.26 -13.68
CA ASP A 69 -19.37 -7.81 -13.87
C ASP A 69 -19.43 -6.33 -14.24
N TRP A 70 -18.65 -5.48 -13.55
CA TRP A 70 -18.51 -4.06 -13.88
C TRP A 70 -17.92 -3.82 -15.28
N ALA A 71 -16.94 -4.61 -15.70
CA ALA A 71 -16.26 -4.43 -16.97
C ALA A 71 -17.12 -4.88 -18.17
N ALA A 72 -18.03 -5.82 -17.95
CA ALA A 72 -18.98 -6.34 -18.95
C ALA A 72 -20.28 -5.52 -19.05
N ASP A 73 -20.58 -4.68 -18.06
CA ASP A 73 -21.79 -3.85 -18.01
C ASP A 73 -21.55 -2.48 -18.68
N GLU A 74 -21.82 -2.42 -19.99
CA GLU A 74 -21.59 -1.24 -20.83
C GLU A 74 -22.43 -0.02 -20.39
N GLU A 75 -23.69 -0.21 -20.01
CA GLU A 75 -24.55 0.87 -19.53
C GLU A 75 -24.01 1.48 -18.23
N ARG A 76 -23.65 0.64 -17.26
CA ARG A 76 -23.09 1.06 -15.98
C ARG A 76 -21.71 1.71 -16.14
N ARG A 77 -20.89 1.25 -17.10
CA ARG A 77 -19.63 1.90 -17.49
C ARG A 77 -19.86 3.29 -18.05
N MET A 78 -20.77 3.45 -19.01
CA MET A 78 -21.14 4.76 -19.57
C MET A 78 -21.65 5.72 -18.48
N LEU A 79 -22.59 5.28 -17.63
CA LEU A 79 -23.15 6.07 -16.53
C LEU A 79 -22.10 6.48 -15.48
N ALA A 80 -21.10 5.63 -15.23
CA ALA A 80 -19.99 5.94 -14.33
C ALA A 80 -18.85 6.73 -15.00
N GLY A 81 -18.89 6.91 -16.33
CA GLY A 81 -17.86 7.57 -17.12
C GLY A 81 -16.54 6.79 -17.20
N VAL A 82 -16.60 5.46 -17.17
CA VAL A 82 -15.44 4.56 -17.37
C VAL A 82 -15.03 4.60 -18.84
N PRO A 83 -13.75 4.91 -19.18
CA PRO A 83 -13.29 4.91 -20.57
C PRO A 83 -13.41 3.54 -21.26
N ASP A 84 -13.50 3.56 -22.58
CA ASP A 84 -13.71 2.35 -23.39
C ASP A 84 -12.50 1.40 -23.32
N GLU A 85 -11.29 1.97 -23.24
CA GLU A 85 -10.01 1.26 -23.15
C GLU A 85 -9.83 0.52 -21.82
N VAL A 86 -10.62 0.86 -20.78
CA VAL A 86 -10.58 0.21 -19.47
C VAL A 86 -11.37 -1.10 -19.52
N VAL A 87 -10.70 -2.14 -20.01
CA VAL A 87 -11.20 -3.52 -20.00
C VAL A 87 -10.91 -4.24 -18.68
N PHE A 88 -11.53 -5.41 -18.47
CA PHE A 88 -11.24 -6.25 -17.32
C PHE A 88 -9.76 -6.66 -17.29
N ALA A 89 -9.10 -6.40 -16.16
CA ALA A 89 -7.76 -6.88 -15.86
C ALA A 89 -7.71 -7.38 -14.41
N THR A 90 -7.15 -8.57 -14.21
CA THR A 90 -6.90 -9.11 -12.86
C THR A 90 -5.90 -8.23 -12.10
N LYS A 91 -5.97 -8.22 -10.76
CA LYS A 91 -5.02 -7.43 -9.95
C LYS A 91 -3.54 -7.74 -10.28
N PRO A 92 -3.11 -9.01 -10.50
CA PRO A 92 -1.74 -9.29 -10.94
C PRO A 92 -1.38 -8.76 -12.34
N GLN A 93 -2.36 -8.65 -13.26
CA GLN A 93 -2.14 -8.00 -14.56
C GLN A 93 -2.01 -6.48 -14.41
N GLN A 94 -2.82 -5.85 -13.57
CA GLN A 94 -2.66 -4.43 -13.21
C GLN A 94 -1.28 -4.18 -12.58
N ALA A 95 -0.87 -5.00 -11.62
CA ALA A 95 0.46 -4.93 -11.01
C ALA A 95 1.61 -5.02 -12.03
N ALA A 96 1.54 -5.97 -12.97
CA ALA A 96 2.54 -6.10 -14.03
C ALA A 96 2.60 -4.85 -14.92
N ALA A 97 1.46 -4.27 -15.28
CA ALA A 97 1.39 -3.04 -16.06
C ALA A 97 1.97 -1.83 -15.30
N MET A 98 1.60 -1.65 -14.03
CA MET A 98 2.11 -0.57 -13.17
C MET A 98 3.64 -0.66 -12.99
N VAL A 99 4.18 -1.86 -12.73
CA VAL A 99 5.64 -2.09 -12.62
C VAL A 99 6.33 -1.78 -13.96
N THR A 100 5.77 -2.23 -15.08
CA THR A 100 6.32 -1.94 -16.41
C THR A 100 6.34 -0.44 -16.70
N ALA A 101 5.26 0.28 -16.34
CA ALA A 101 5.18 1.73 -16.50
C ALA A 101 6.20 2.47 -15.62
N ALA A 102 6.39 2.05 -14.36
CA ALA A 102 7.39 2.65 -13.47
C ALA A 102 8.83 2.48 -14.00
N LEU A 103 9.20 1.29 -14.46
CA LEU A 103 10.52 1.05 -15.07
C LEU A 103 10.69 1.85 -16.37
N THR A 104 9.65 1.93 -17.20
CA THR A 104 9.66 2.71 -18.46
C THR A 104 9.79 4.22 -18.19
N ALA A 105 9.25 4.70 -17.06
CA ALA A 105 9.41 6.06 -16.58
C ALA A 105 10.77 6.35 -15.90
N GLY A 106 11.71 5.38 -15.93
CA GLY A 106 13.07 5.54 -15.43
C GLY A 106 13.29 5.23 -13.94
N ILE A 107 12.31 4.64 -13.24
CA ILE A 107 12.51 4.22 -11.85
C ILE A 107 13.50 3.05 -11.77
N GLN A 108 14.62 3.26 -11.07
CA GLN A 108 15.68 2.26 -10.91
C GLN A 108 15.34 1.27 -9.79
N ALA A 109 15.06 0.02 -10.16
CA ALA A 109 14.74 -1.05 -9.21
C ALA A 109 15.38 -2.38 -9.61
N CYS A 110 15.88 -3.11 -8.62
CA CYS A 110 16.45 -4.46 -8.78
C CYS A 110 15.51 -5.56 -8.24
N TRP A 111 14.46 -5.16 -7.49
CA TRP A 111 13.63 -6.06 -6.69
C TRP A 111 12.14 -5.71 -6.72
N PHE A 112 11.31 -6.75 -6.72
CA PHE A 112 9.86 -6.70 -6.57
C PHE A 112 9.40 -7.45 -5.31
N ALA A 113 8.47 -6.88 -4.54
CA ALA A 113 7.86 -7.55 -3.39
C ALA A 113 6.33 -7.40 -3.39
N ALA A 114 5.62 -8.48 -3.07
CA ALA A 114 4.16 -8.47 -2.98
C ALA A 114 3.61 -9.61 -2.10
N ASP A 115 2.31 -9.59 -1.83
CA ASP A 115 1.62 -10.57 -1.00
C ASP A 115 1.34 -11.91 -1.72
N GLU A 116 0.48 -12.76 -1.15
CA GLU A 116 0.08 -14.05 -1.74
C GLU A 116 -0.78 -13.93 -3.02
N VAL A 117 -1.62 -12.91 -3.15
CA VAL A 117 -2.48 -12.68 -4.34
C VAL A 117 -1.61 -12.47 -5.58
N TYR A 118 -0.45 -11.83 -5.41
CA TYR A 118 0.56 -11.60 -6.45
C TYR A 118 1.54 -12.77 -6.63
N GLY A 119 1.38 -13.87 -5.87
CA GLY A 119 2.23 -15.06 -5.92
C GLY A 119 2.10 -15.93 -7.19
N GLY A 120 1.24 -15.56 -8.13
CA GLY A 120 0.89 -16.34 -9.34
C GLY A 120 2.03 -16.56 -10.35
N ARG A 121 1.93 -17.63 -11.15
CA ARG A 121 2.95 -18.02 -12.14
C ARG A 121 3.24 -16.92 -13.17
N GLU A 122 2.20 -16.31 -13.71
CA GLU A 122 2.29 -15.33 -14.80
C GLU A 122 2.98 -14.04 -14.34
N LEU A 123 2.56 -13.46 -13.20
CA LEU A 123 3.21 -12.26 -12.67
C LEU A 123 4.69 -12.52 -12.37
N ARG A 124 5.04 -13.66 -11.74
CA ARG A 124 6.45 -14.04 -11.51
C ARG A 124 7.25 -14.20 -12.81
N TRP A 125 6.62 -14.58 -13.93
CA TRP A 125 7.27 -14.60 -15.24
C TRP A 125 7.47 -13.19 -15.81
N ASN A 126 6.45 -12.32 -15.73
CA ASN A 126 6.55 -10.93 -16.18
C ASN A 126 7.64 -10.17 -15.42
N ILE A 127 7.68 -10.30 -14.09
CA ILE A 127 8.70 -9.65 -13.24
C ILE A 127 10.12 -10.14 -13.59
N ARG A 128 10.32 -11.43 -13.88
CA ARG A 128 11.61 -11.95 -14.39
C ARG A 128 11.97 -11.41 -15.77
N ALA A 129 10.99 -11.26 -16.66
CA ALA A 129 11.21 -10.70 -18.00
C ALA A 129 11.62 -9.22 -17.96
N LEU A 130 11.22 -8.51 -16.90
CA LEU A 130 11.68 -7.16 -16.55
C LEU A 130 13.05 -7.13 -15.84
N ASN A 131 13.75 -8.28 -15.74
CA ASN A 131 15.02 -8.48 -15.05
C ASN A 131 15.02 -8.17 -13.53
N LEU A 132 13.85 -8.10 -12.91
CA LEU A 132 13.73 -7.91 -11.46
C LEU A 132 13.90 -9.24 -10.72
N GLY A 133 14.69 -9.22 -9.64
CA GLY A 133 14.56 -10.21 -8.58
C GLY A 133 13.21 -10.05 -7.89
N TYR A 134 12.68 -11.10 -7.26
CA TYR A 134 11.43 -10.96 -6.52
C TYR A 134 11.35 -11.79 -5.25
N THR A 135 10.50 -11.34 -4.34
CA THR A 135 10.00 -12.10 -3.19
C THR A 135 8.49 -11.92 -3.09
N VAL A 136 7.72 -13.00 -3.23
CA VAL A 136 6.26 -12.95 -3.11
C VAL A 136 5.78 -13.97 -2.08
N GLY A 137 4.71 -13.61 -1.36
CA GLY A 137 4.00 -14.56 -0.51
C GLY A 137 3.43 -15.72 -1.34
N VAL A 138 3.24 -16.89 -0.71
CA VAL A 138 2.52 -18.00 -1.31
C VAL A 138 1.62 -18.70 -0.29
N ALA A 139 0.57 -19.32 -0.79
CA ALA A 139 -0.33 -20.17 0.00
C ALA A 139 0.43 -21.19 0.83
N ALA A 140 -0.07 -21.49 2.04
CA ALA A 140 0.46 -22.57 2.88
C ALA A 140 0.49 -23.95 2.15
N THR A 141 -0.38 -24.13 1.17
CA THR A 141 -0.51 -25.32 0.30
C THR A 141 0.30 -25.23 -1.00
N HIS A 142 1.03 -24.13 -1.25
CA HIS A 142 1.77 -23.95 -2.51
C HIS A 142 2.81 -25.05 -2.70
N PRO A 143 2.90 -25.66 -3.89
CA PRO A 143 3.90 -26.66 -4.18
C PRO A 143 5.29 -26.03 -4.29
N VAL A 144 6.20 -26.43 -3.43
CA VAL A 144 7.63 -26.11 -3.47
C VAL A 144 8.45 -27.38 -3.66
N THR A 145 9.60 -27.26 -4.32
CA THR A 145 10.52 -28.39 -4.56
C THR A 145 11.80 -28.16 -3.74
N ASP A 146 12.26 -29.17 -3.00
CA ASP A 146 13.52 -29.09 -2.26
C ASP A 146 14.76 -29.33 -3.15
N GLY A 147 15.95 -29.10 -2.60
CA GLY A 147 17.22 -29.30 -3.32
C GLY A 147 17.51 -30.75 -3.75
N ALA A 148 16.72 -31.72 -3.28
CA ALA A 148 16.78 -33.12 -3.69
C ALA A 148 15.65 -33.50 -4.67
N GLY A 149 14.87 -32.53 -5.17
CA GLY A 149 13.81 -32.73 -6.15
C GLY A 149 12.46 -33.17 -5.59
N HIS A 150 12.31 -33.30 -4.27
CA HIS A 150 11.03 -33.70 -3.67
C HIS A 150 10.05 -32.53 -3.63
N ARG A 151 8.78 -32.80 -3.95
CA ARG A 151 7.71 -31.81 -3.93
C ARG A 151 6.97 -31.82 -2.59
N TRP A 152 6.84 -30.65 -1.99
CA TRP A 152 6.21 -30.41 -0.69
C TRP A 152 5.14 -29.32 -0.79
N GLU A 153 4.20 -29.29 0.16
CA GLU A 153 3.47 -28.06 0.46
C GLU A 153 4.39 -27.13 1.26
N ALA A 154 4.32 -25.83 0.99
CA ALA A 154 5.07 -24.78 1.69
C ALA A 154 5.07 -24.94 3.22
N ARG A 155 3.90 -25.17 3.83
CA ARG A 155 3.75 -25.39 5.28
C ARG A 155 4.47 -26.65 5.76
N LYS A 156 4.41 -27.75 5.01
CA LYS A 156 5.07 -29.02 5.37
C LYS A 156 6.59 -28.87 5.33
N LEU A 157 7.11 -28.12 4.35
CA LEU A 157 8.53 -27.79 4.25
C LEU A 157 9.00 -26.90 5.42
N LEU A 158 8.26 -25.83 5.74
CA LEU A 158 8.49 -24.98 6.91
C LEU A 158 8.53 -25.78 8.22
N ASN A 159 7.53 -26.64 8.46
CA ASN A 159 7.46 -27.48 9.66
C ASN A 159 8.63 -28.48 9.77
N ARG A 160 9.19 -28.94 8.64
CA ARG A 160 10.33 -29.88 8.61
C ARG A 160 11.63 -29.26 9.10
N TYR A 161 11.87 -27.98 8.80
CA TYR A 161 13.10 -27.29 9.22
C TYR A 161 13.02 -26.73 10.65
N GLY A 162 11.80 -26.41 11.12
CA GLY A 162 11.53 -26.04 12.52
C GLY A 162 12.26 -24.78 13.01
N PRO A 163 12.13 -24.42 14.31
CA PRO A 163 12.79 -23.24 14.87
C PRO A 163 14.31 -23.42 15.14
N SER A 164 14.89 -24.57 14.80
CA SER A 164 16.23 -25.00 15.24
C SER A 164 17.41 -24.39 14.47
N SER A 165 17.16 -23.42 13.59
CA SER A 165 18.22 -22.70 12.85
C SER A 165 17.97 -21.19 12.71
N GLY A 166 17.91 -20.51 13.86
CA GLY A 166 18.21 -19.07 13.95
C GLY A 166 17.00 -18.12 14.01
N CYS A 167 16.94 -17.38 15.13
CA CYS A 167 16.10 -16.20 15.41
C CYS A 167 14.69 -16.44 15.99
N ALA A 168 14.66 -16.75 17.30
CA ALA A 168 13.49 -16.54 18.15
C ALA A 168 13.48 -15.11 18.74
N ALA A 169 12.31 -14.45 18.74
CA ALA A 169 12.06 -13.21 19.49
C ALA A 169 10.59 -13.20 19.97
N GLY A 170 10.37 -12.75 21.21
CA GLY A 170 9.08 -12.86 21.92
C GLY A 170 8.05 -11.77 21.60
N PRO A 171 6.87 -11.82 22.24
CA PRO A 171 5.74 -10.95 21.93
C PRO A 171 5.86 -9.58 22.60
N ASP A 172 5.54 -8.50 21.85
CA ASP A 172 4.46 -7.56 22.18
C ASP A 172 4.40 -6.38 21.19
N THR A 173 3.28 -5.66 21.20
CA THR A 173 2.98 -4.43 20.41
C THR A 173 2.67 -4.59 18.92
N ALA A 174 1.58 -5.30 18.62
CA ALA A 174 0.67 -4.90 17.53
C ALA A 174 -0.57 -4.21 18.15
N PRO A 175 -1.07 -3.08 17.60
CA PRO A 175 -2.26 -2.43 18.13
C PRO A 175 -3.50 -3.31 17.88
N ARG A 176 -4.09 -3.80 18.96
CA ARG A 176 -5.31 -4.61 18.96
C ARG A 176 -6.54 -3.68 18.94
N ALA A 177 -7.45 -3.88 18.00
CA ALA A 177 -8.77 -3.22 18.01
C ALA A 177 -9.54 -3.61 19.30
N PRO A 178 -10.46 -2.75 19.80
CA PRO A 178 -10.70 -2.67 21.23
C PRO A 178 -11.54 -3.82 21.81
N ALA A 179 -11.09 -4.31 22.96
CA ALA A 179 -11.92 -5.03 23.92
C ALA A 179 -11.63 -4.50 25.34
N SER A 180 -12.67 -4.44 26.16
CA SER A 180 -12.77 -3.72 27.44
C SER A 180 -11.76 -4.09 28.55
N THR A 181 -11.24 -3.03 29.18
CA THR A 181 -11.05 -2.81 30.64
C THR A 181 -10.17 -3.74 31.50
N THR A 182 -9.37 -3.07 32.34
CA THR A 182 -8.76 -3.44 33.65
C THR A 182 -7.26 -3.84 33.65
N GLY A 183 -6.43 -3.07 34.38
CA GLY A 183 -5.03 -3.40 34.73
C GLY A 183 -4.92 -3.87 36.19
N PRO A 184 -3.82 -3.62 36.95
CA PRO A 184 -2.50 -3.08 36.58
C PRO A 184 -1.30 -3.95 37.10
N GLY A 185 -0.04 -3.59 36.77
CA GLY A 185 1.14 -4.19 37.40
C GLY A 185 2.50 -3.61 36.94
N SER A 186 3.33 -3.16 37.88
CA SER A 186 4.69 -2.58 37.68
C SER A 186 5.78 -3.67 37.74
N THR A 187 7.06 -3.50 37.34
CA THR A 187 8.09 -2.69 38.03
C THR A 187 9.42 -2.50 37.26
N SER A 188 10.01 -1.30 37.40
CA SER A 188 11.44 -0.87 37.44
C SER A 188 12.59 -1.63 36.74
N ALA A 189 13.50 -0.85 36.12
CA ALA A 189 14.84 -1.23 35.63
C ALA A 189 16.00 -0.72 36.53
N PRO A 190 17.27 -1.05 36.21
CA PRO A 190 18.37 -0.08 36.40
C PRO A 190 19.39 0.03 35.21
N THR A 191 20.22 1.08 35.24
CA THR A 191 21.26 1.47 34.25
C THR A 191 22.64 0.80 34.51
N THR A 192 23.74 0.98 33.75
CA THR A 192 24.22 2.01 32.78
C THR A 192 25.16 1.34 31.70
N PRO A 193 25.86 2.03 30.76
CA PRO A 193 26.46 1.40 29.57
C PRO A 193 28.01 1.27 29.61
N PRO A 194 28.68 0.66 28.59
CA PRO A 194 29.00 1.42 27.35
C PRO A 194 28.86 0.67 26.00
N THR A 195 28.55 1.47 24.96
CA THR A 195 28.88 1.31 23.51
C THR A 195 28.33 0.16 22.64
N THR A 196 28.14 0.51 21.34
CA THR A 196 27.68 -0.30 20.19
C THR A 196 26.39 -1.11 20.38
N ARG A 197 25.24 -0.42 20.39
CA ARG A 197 23.92 -1.04 20.18
C ARG A 197 23.53 -0.98 18.70
N ASN A 198 23.33 -2.14 18.08
CA ASN A 198 22.31 -2.30 17.05
C ASN A 198 21.32 -3.36 17.56
N ARG A 199 20.24 -2.93 18.21
CA ARG A 199 19.33 -3.83 18.96
C ARG A 199 17.88 -3.37 18.89
N ALA A 200 17.22 -3.74 17.79
CA ALA A 200 15.76 -3.76 17.67
C ALA A 200 15.33 -4.89 16.73
N GLY A 201 15.78 -6.12 17.01
CA GLY A 201 15.38 -7.30 16.24
C GLY A 201 13.88 -7.55 16.37
N ARG A 202 13.15 -7.41 15.26
CA ARG A 202 11.74 -7.81 15.13
C ARG A 202 11.70 -9.01 14.20
N ALA A 203 11.22 -10.16 14.69
CA ALA A 203 11.06 -11.35 13.86
C ALA A 203 9.70 -11.29 13.13
N CYS A 204 9.71 -11.45 11.81
CA CYS A 204 8.49 -11.58 11.02
C CYS A 204 8.49 -12.94 10.31
N TRP A 205 7.59 -13.83 10.71
CA TRP A 205 7.36 -15.09 10.00
C TRP A 205 6.45 -14.81 8.80
N SER A 206 7.00 -14.94 7.59
CA SER A 206 6.20 -14.93 6.36
C SER A 206 5.82 -16.35 5.96
N PRO A 207 4.60 -16.60 5.45
CA PRO A 207 4.33 -17.83 4.70
C PRO A 207 5.30 -17.90 3.50
N ALA A 208 5.74 -19.11 3.14
CA ALA A 208 6.97 -19.33 2.37
C ALA A 208 7.15 -18.37 1.18
N ALA A 209 8.19 -17.52 1.21
CA ALA A 209 8.47 -16.66 0.07
C ALA A 209 9.05 -17.49 -1.08
N THR A 210 8.52 -17.35 -2.30
CA THR A 210 9.25 -17.80 -3.49
C THR A 210 10.20 -16.68 -3.90
N ALA A 211 11.49 -17.00 -3.96
CA ALA A 211 12.53 -16.09 -4.43
C ALA A 211 13.23 -16.64 -5.68
N THR A 212 13.64 -15.74 -6.58
CA THR A 212 14.53 -16.08 -7.69
C THR A 212 15.33 -14.82 -8.07
N PRO A 213 16.67 -14.83 -8.02
CA PRO A 213 17.46 -13.75 -8.62
C PRO A 213 17.26 -13.80 -10.15
N ALA A 214 17.04 -12.64 -10.77
CA ALA A 214 17.06 -12.54 -12.22
C ALA A 214 18.50 -12.73 -12.74
N ARG A 215 18.64 -13.25 -13.96
CA ARG A 215 19.95 -13.54 -14.56
C ARG A 215 19.97 -13.15 -16.03
N SER A 216 20.47 -11.96 -16.34
CA SER A 216 20.79 -11.54 -17.71
C SER A 216 21.87 -10.44 -17.71
N PRO A 217 22.90 -10.51 -18.58
CA PRO A 217 24.09 -9.65 -18.46
C PRO A 217 23.97 -8.26 -19.11
N THR A 218 22.77 -7.75 -19.41
CA THR A 218 22.56 -6.56 -20.27
C THR A 218 21.58 -5.52 -19.72
N SER A 219 21.38 -5.43 -18.41
CA SER A 219 20.61 -4.34 -17.77
C SER A 219 21.33 -3.82 -16.52
N ALA A 220 21.30 -2.50 -16.31
CA ALA A 220 22.06 -1.81 -15.25
C ALA A 220 21.52 -2.01 -13.82
N ALA A 221 20.52 -2.88 -13.63
CA ALA A 221 19.78 -3.08 -12.39
C ALA A 221 19.35 -4.55 -12.23
N SER A 222 20.31 -5.48 -12.31
CA SER A 222 20.08 -6.89 -12.00
C SER A 222 20.43 -7.19 -10.54
N PRO A 223 19.65 -8.00 -9.80
CA PRO A 223 20.00 -8.40 -8.44
C PRO A 223 21.33 -9.18 -8.44
N PRO A 224 22.17 -9.03 -7.40
CA PRO A 224 23.51 -9.61 -7.38
C PRO A 224 23.50 -11.14 -7.43
N ASP A 225 24.48 -11.74 -8.13
CA ASP A 225 24.55 -13.20 -8.40
C ASP A 225 24.51 -14.09 -7.14
N ASN A 226 24.90 -13.55 -5.98
CA ASN A 226 24.88 -14.23 -4.69
C ASN A 226 23.93 -13.51 -3.71
N VAL A 227 22.62 -13.76 -3.84
CA VAL A 227 21.62 -13.22 -2.89
C VAL A 227 21.56 -14.07 -1.63
N THR A 228 21.74 -13.45 -0.45
CA THR A 228 21.61 -14.16 0.84
C THR A 228 20.15 -14.32 1.26
N LEU A 229 19.85 -15.33 2.08
CA LEU A 229 18.53 -15.48 2.69
C LEU A 229 18.13 -14.26 3.53
N ALA A 230 19.09 -13.60 4.20
CA ALA A 230 18.84 -12.38 4.96
C ALA A 230 18.35 -11.23 4.06
N THR A 231 18.96 -11.05 2.88
CA THR A 231 18.52 -10.09 1.86
C THR A 231 17.09 -10.38 1.40
N LEU A 232 16.76 -11.64 1.12
CA LEU A 232 15.39 -12.04 0.73
C LEU A 232 14.37 -11.78 1.84
N ILE A 233 14.73 -12.01 3.10
CA ILE A 233 13.89 -11.70 4.28
C ILE A 233 13.68 -10.18 4.40
N GLU A 234 14.70 -9.37 4.17
CA GLU A 234 14.60 -7.90 4.18
C GLU A 234 13.62 -7.39 3.11
N ILE A 235 13.77 -7.88 1.87
CA ILE A 235 12.94 -7.47 0.72
C ILE A 235 11.47 -7.84 0.95
N ILE A 236 11.16 -9.07 1.40
CA ILE A 236 9.76 -9.43 1.71
C ILE A 236 9.22 -8.65 2.92
N CYS A 237 10.08 -8.23 3.85
CA CYS A 237 9.67 -7.36 4.94
C CYS A 237 9.33 -5.93 4.49
N TYR A 238 9.87 -5.44 3.37
CA TYR A 238 9.43 -4.15 2.80
C TYR A 238 7.97 -4.17 2.31
N ARG A 239 7.36 -5.35 2.12
CA ARG A 239 5.91 -5.48 1.93
C ARG A 239 5.09 -4.81 3.05
N TRP A 240 5.56 -4.80 4.30
CA TRP A 240 4.81 -4.14 5.39
C TRP A 240 4.80 -2.61 5.26
N LYS A 241 5.78 -2.01 4.56
CA LYS A 241 5.88 -0.56 4.41
C LYS A 241 4.81 0.03 3.48
N ILE A 242 4.24 -0.76 2.55
CA ILE A 242 3.17 -0.25 1.70
C ILE A 242 1.84 -0.11 2.46
N GLU A 243 1.51 -1.04 3.37
CA GLU A 243 0.35 -0.89 4.25
C GLU A 243 0.51 0.34 5.15
N GLU A 244 1.71 0.59 5.71
CA GLU A 244 1.97 1.84 6.43
C GLU A 244 1.93 3.10 5.53
N THR A 245 2.04 2.96 4.21
CA THR A 245 1.84 4.07 3.24
C THR A 245 0.35 4.29 2.99
N SER A 246 -0.41 3.22 2.79
CA SER A 246 -1.87 3.23 2.70
C SER A 246 -2.51 3.86 3.94
N GLN A 247 -2.07 3.45 5.15
CA GLN A 247 -2.54 4.02 6.42
C GLN A 247 -2.19 5.50 6.56
N LEU A 248 -0.98 5.92 6.16
CA LEU A 248 -0.56 7.33 6.17
C LEU A 248 -1.46 8.16 5.25
N ALA A 249 -1.71 7.68 4.03
CA ALA A 249 -2.52 8.38 3.05
C ALA A 249 -4.02 8.44 3.45
N LYS A 250 -4.59 7.37 3.99
CA LYS A 250 -5.95 7.38 4.56
C LYS A 250 -6.06 8.35 5.74
N GLY A 251 -5.12 8.27 6.69
CA GLY A 251 -5.12 9.07 7.92
C GLY A 251 -4.76 10.56 7.75
N HIS A 252 -4.00 10.95 6.73
CA HIS A 252 -3.48 12.32 6.58
C HIS A 252 -3.81 13.02 5.26
N THR A 253 -4.08 12.28 4.18
CA THR A 253 -4.42 12.85 2.87
C THR A 253 -5.80 12.43 2.36
N GLY A 254 -6.58 11.72 3.18
CA GLY A 254 -7.97 11.37 2.92
C GLY A 254 -8.17 10.39 1.77
N LEU A 255 -7.22 9.48 1.54
CA LEU A 255 -7.21 8.56 0.38
C LEU A 255 -8.48 7.70 0.23
N ASP A 256 -9.12 7.36 1.36
CA ASP A 256 -10.37 6.62 1.52
C ASP A 256 -11.62 7.52 1.73
N GLN A 257 -11.42 8.81 1.99
CA GLN A 257 -12.49 9.78 2.30
C GLN A 257 -13.22 10.30 1.05
N GLY A 258 -12.84 9.80 -0.14
CA GLY A 258 -13.46 10.15 -1.42
C GLY A 258 -14.89 9.60 -1.53
N GLN A 259 -15.87 10.50 -1.44
CA GLN A 259 -17.30 10.22 -1.68
C GLN A 259 -17.64 10.19 -3.19
N VAL A 260 -16.72 9.63 -3.98
CA VAL A 260 -16.70 9.73 -5.45
C VAL A 260 -17.32 8.50 -6.11
N THR A 261 -18.33 8.74 -6.94
CA THR A 261 -19.11 7.69 -7.62
C THR A 261 -18.63 7.42 -9.04
N CYS A 262 -18.22 8.44 -9.80
CA CYS A 262 -17.79 8.31 -11.19
C CYS A 262 -16.26 8.13 -11.33
N TRP A 263 -15.82 7.51 -12.42
CA TRP A 263 -14.42 7.21 -12.74
C TRP A 263 -13.51 8.44 -12.63
N ASN A 264 -13.84 9.52 -13.36
CA ASN A 264 -13.04 10.75 -13.37
C ASN A 264 -12.96 11.41 -11.98
N SER A 265 -14.01 11.30 -11.17
CA SER A 265 -14.01 11.81 -9.80
C SER A 265 -13.10 10.98 -8.90
N TRP A 266 -13.11 9.65 -9.07
CA TRP A 266 -12.20 8.73 -8.37
C TRP A 266 -10.74 8.97 -8.75
N MET A 267 -10.44 9.08 -10.05
CA MET A 267 -9.08 9.36 -10.54
C MET A 267 -8.53 10.68 -9.99
N ARG A 268 -9.33 11.76 -10.04
CA ARG A 268 -8.93 13.08 -9.51
C ARG A 268 -8.69 13.06 -8.00
N TRP A 269 -9.58 12.43 -7.22
CA TRP A 269 -9.41 12.33 -5.77
C TRP A 269 -8.15 11.53 -5.40
N SER A 270 -7.97 10.37 -6.03
CA SER A 270 -6.78 9.53 -5.86
C SER A 270 -5.51 10.31 -6.19
N LEU A 271 -5.46 11.01 -7.33
CA LEU A 271 -4.30 11.81 -7.75
C LEU A 271 -3.91 12.86 -6.71
N PHE A 272 -4.85 13.68 -6.24
CA PHE A 272 -4.54 14.71 -5.23
C PHE A 272 -4.11 14.13 -3.89
N SER A 273 -4.74 13.03 -3.45
CA SER A 273 -4.38 12.36 -2.20
C SER A 273 -2.99 11.72 -2.27
N LEU A 274 -2.63 11.11 -3.41
CA LEU A 274 -1.30 10.55 -3.65
C LEU A 274 -0.24 11.62 -3.77
N ILE A 275 -0.48 12.72 -4.49
CA ILE A 275 0.46 13.87 -4.54
C ILE A 275 0.72 14.41 -3.13
N ALA A 276 -0.33 14.60 -2.32
CA ALA A 276 -0.16 15.01 -0.93
C ALA A 276 0.63 13.97 -0.11
N THR A 277 0.45 12.68 -0.38
CA THR A 277 1.20 11.59 0.29
C THR A 277 2.68 11.65 -0.08
N ILE A 278 2.99 11.80 -1.37
CA ILE A 278 4.34 11.94 -1.93
C ILE A 278 5.05 13.15 -1.31
N VAL A 279 4.39 14.32 -1.27
CA VAL A 279 4.94 15.53 -0.62
C VAL A 279 5.26 15.27 0.85
N LEU A 280 4.37 14.60 1.59
CA LEU A 280 4.60 14.29 3.00
C LEU A 280 5.77 13.31 3.18
N THR A 281 5.83 12.19 2.45
CA THR A 281 6.89 11.18 2.65
C THR A 281 8.27 11.68 2.20
N LEU A 282 8.35 12.44 1.11
CA LEU A 282 9.60 13.06 0.66
C LEU A 282 10.06 14.16 1.61
N THR A 283 9.16 15.01 2.09
CA THR A 283 9.52 16.06 3.08
C THR A 283 10.03 15.45 4.38
N LEU A 284 9.43 14.34 4.84
CA LEU A 284 9.93 13.60 6.01
C LEU A 284 11.32 13.01 5.77
N ALA A 285 11.57 12.39 4.61
CA ALA A 285 12.88 11.85 4.27
C ALA A 285 13.98 12.94 4.28
N ARG A 286 13.73 14.07 3.61
CA ARG A 286 14.66 15.20 3.59
C ARG A 286 14.88 15.84 4.97
N ALA A 287 13.85 15.84 5.83
CA ALA A 287 13.98 16.31 7.22
C ALA A 287 14.80 15.34 8.09
N ASP A 288 14.71 14.04 7.85
CA ASP A 288 15.53 13.02 8.54
C ASP A 288 17.01 13.15 8.13
N GLU A 289 17.29 13.27 6.82
CA GLU A 289 18.63 13.52 6.29
C GLU A 289 19.26 14.80 6.87
N TRP A 290 18.52 15.92 6.86
CA TRP A 290 19.01 17.21 7.35
C TRP A 290 19.29 17.22 8.87
N THR A 291 18.51 16.47 9.66
CA THR A 291 18.69 16.38 11.12
C THR A 291 19.61 15.24 11.56
N GLY A 292 19.90 14.25 10.72
CA GLY A 292 20.63 13.02 11.10
C GLY A 292 21.90 13.23 11.94
N PRO A 293 22.85 14.10 11.52
CA PRO A 293 24.10 14.33 12.26
C PRO A 293 23.95 15.18 13.52
N THR A 294 22.86 15.95 13.64
CA THR A 294 22.66 16.99 14.66
C THR A 294 21.48 16.73 15.59
N ARG A 295 20.74 15.63 15.37
CA ARG A 295 19.56 15.24 16.14
C ARG A 295 19.91 15.08 17.63
N PRO A 296 19.26 15.83 18.53
CA PRO A 296 19.41 15.61 19.97
C PRO A 296 19.04 14.17 20.34
N LEU A 297 19.85 13.52 21.17
CA LEU A 297 19.75 12.10 21.53
C LEU A 297 18.42 11.66 22.19
N LEU A 298 17.50 12.60 22.45
CA LEU A 298 16.20 12.40 23.08
C LEU A 298 15.01 12.67 22.15
N LEU A 299 15.24 13.03 20.88
CA LEU A 299 14.17 13.23 19.90
C LEU A 299 14.08 12.06 18.92
N ILE A 300 12.84 11.63 18.65
CA ILE A 300 12.52 10.70 17.57
C ILE A 300 12.59 11.42 16.20
N PRO A 301 12.62 10.69 15.07
CA PRO A 301 12.41 11.29 13.75
C PRO A 301 11.09 12.06 13.68
N LEU A 302 11.06 13.13 12.88
CA LEU A 302 9.83 13.90 12.65
C LEU A 302 8.73 12.97 12.12
N THR A 303 7.54 13.04 12.71
CA THR A 303 6.41 12.19 12.31
C THR A 303 5.48 12.90 11.33
N CYS A 304 4.71 12.14 10.54
CA CYS A 304 3.74 12.72 9.61
C CYS A 304 2.68 13.62 10.29
N PRO A 305 2.11 13.28 11.47
CA PRO A 305 1.24 14.19 12.20
C PRO A 305 1.89 15.51 12.60
N GLU A 306 3.17 15.51 12.95
CA GLU A 306 3.92 16.72 13.30
C GLU A 306 4.22 17.56 12.06
N LEU A 307 4.65 16.94 10.96
CA LEU A 307 4.83 17.65 9.69
C LEU A 307 3.52 18.30 9.22
N VAL A 308 2.38 17.59 9.27
CA VAL A 308 1.07 18.16 8.92
C VAL A 308 0.69 19.34 9.84
N ARG A 309 1.07 19.30 11.13
CA ARG A 309 0.88 20.45 12.04
C ARG A 309 1.78 21.63 11.66
N LEU A 310 3.06 21.39 11.39
CA LEU A 310 4.02 22.42 10.97
C LEU A 310 3.58 23.08 9.66
N LEU A 311 3.19 22.28 8.65
CA LEU A 311 2.66 22.80 7.39
C LEU A 311 1.42 23.68 7.61
N ARG A 312 0.48 23.28 8.47
CA ARG A 312 -0.73 24.06 8.82
C ARG A 312 -0.45 25.38 9.57
N VAL A 313 0.71 25.52 10.19
CA VAL A 313 1.09 26.72 10.96
C VAL A 313 2.02 27.64 10.16
N LEU A 314 2.88 27.07 9.30
CA LEU A 314 3.99 27.78 8.67
C LEU A 314 3.86 27.98 7.16
N VAL A 315 3.07 27.14 6.46
CA VAL A 315 3.08 27.06 4.98
C VAL A 315 1.69 27.17 4.36
N LEU A 316 0.72 26.43 4.89
CA LEU A 316 -0.63 26.37 4.33
C LEU A 316 -1.45 27.60 4.75
N PRO A 317 -2.29 28.16 3.86
CA PRO A 317 -3.18 29.25 4.21
C PRO A 317 -4.08 28.91 5.40
N THR A 318 -4.24 29.86 6.32
CA THR A 318 -5.21 29.72 7.41
C THR A 318 -6.62 29.53 6.84
N PRO A 319 -7.39 28.52 7.28
CA PRO A 319 -8.75 28.30 6.79
C PRO A 319 -9.62 29.55 6.98
N VAL A 320 -10.40 29.92 5.96
CA VAL A 320 -11.34 31.04 6.04
C VAL A 320 -12.42 30.71 7.07
N ARG A 321 -12.46 31.46 8.18
CA ARG A 321 -13.41 31.26 9.29
C ARG A 321 -14.40 32.42 9.46
N GLU A 322 -14.55 33.24 8.42
CA GLU A 322 -15.51 34.34 8.41
C GLU A 322 -16.96 33.84 8.50
N ARG A 323 -17.82 34.62 9.16
CA ARG A 323 -19.25 34.28 9.32
C ARG A 323 -19.93 34.05 7.97
N THR A 324 -19.64 34.90 6.98
CA THR A 324 -20.17 34.80 5.62
C THR A 324 -19.77 33.48 4.95
N HIS A 325 -18.49 33.08 5.07
CA HIS A 325 -18.01 31.81 4.52
C HIS A 325 -18.66 30.61 5.21
N ALA A 326 -18.79 30.63 6.55
CA ALA A 326 -19.44 29.56 7.29
C ALA A 326 -20.93 29.39 6.91
N LEU A 327 -21.67 30.50 6.79
CA LEU A 327 -23.08 30.48 6.35
C LEU A 327 -23.22 30.01 4.90
N HIS A 328 -22.36 30.51 4.00
CA HIS A 328 -22.32 30.06 2.60
C HIS A 328 -22.06 28.56 2.50
N TRP A 329 -21.08 28.04 3.24
CA TRP A 329 -20.72 26.62 3.23
C TRP A 329 -21.85 25.73 3.77
N ILE A 330 -22.57 26.16 4.81
CA ILE A 330 -23.76 25.45 5.31
C ILE A 330 -24.86 25.44 4.26
N ALA A 331 -25.13 26.57 3.61
CA ALA A 331 -26.14 26.67 2.55
C ALA A 331 -25.78 25.78 1.34
N TRP A 332 -24.54 25.86 0.87
CA TRP A 332 -24.00 25.04 -0.22
C TRP A 332 -24.12 23.55 0.10
N ARG A 333 -23.67 23.11 1.28
CA ARG A 333 -23.74 21.70 1.69
C ARG A 333 -25.17 21.19 1.73
N ARG A 334 -26.11 21.95 2.32
CA ARG A 334 -27.52 21.56 2.40
C ARG A 334 -28.16 21.49 1.02
N HIS A 335 -27.87 22.44 0.14
CA HIS A 335 -28.33 22.43 -1.24
C HIS A 335 -27.79 21.20 -1.99
N HIS A 336 -26.48 20.93 -1.89
CA HIS A 336 -25.85 19.80 -2.55
C HIS A 336 -26.36 18.44 -2.03
N GLN A 337 -26.61 18.31 -0.72
CA GLN A 337 -27.25 17.14 -0.13
C GLN A 337 -28.69 16.94 -0.62
N ALA A 338 -29.47 18.02 -0.74
CA ALA A 338 -30.83 17.97 -1.28
C ALA A 338 -30.83 17.49 -2.74
N VAL A 339 -29.98 18.09 -3.59
CA VAL A 339 -29.81 17.66 -5.00
C VAL A 339 -29.40 16.19 -5.09
N ALA A 340 -28.39 15.76 -4.33
CA ALA A 340 -27.94 14.37 -4.32
C ALA A 340 -29.05 13.40 -3.90
N THR A 341 -29.84 13.76 -2.88
CA THR A 341 -31.00 12.96 -2.44
C THR A 341 -32.07 12.88 -3.53
N THR A 342 -32.39 14.00 -4.19
CA THR A 342 -33.36 14.03 -5.29
C THR A 342 -32.90 13.18 -6.49
N CYS A 343 -31.64 13.30 -6.91
CA CYS A 343 -31.09 12.50 -8.01
C CYS A 343 -31.09 10.99 -7.67
N HIS A 344 -30.74 10.63 -6.43
CA HIS A 344 -30.78 9.24 -5.95
C HIS A 344 -32.22 8.69 -5.95
N GLN A 345 -33.19 9.46 -5.46
CA GLN A 345 -34.62 9.08 -5.51
C GLN A 345 -35.15 8.95 -6.96
N GLN A 346 -34.73 9.83 -7.87
CA GLN A 346 -35.09 9.75 -9.29
C GLN A 346 -34.51 8.50 -9.96
N ARG A 347 -33.22 8.19 -9.70
CA ARG A 347 -32.55 6.98 -10.19
C ARG A 347 -33.26 5.70 -9.74
N HIS A 348 -33.63 5.61 -8.46
CA HIS A 348 -34.42 4.47 -7.95
C HIS A 348 -35.78 4.34 -8.65
N ARG A 349 -36.55 5.44 -8.78
CA ARG A 349 -37.85 5.38 -9.49
C ARG A 349 -37.72 4.92 -10.94
N LEU A 350 -36.66 5.30 -11.63
CA LEU A 350 -36.40 4.87 -13.01
C LEU A 350 -36.06 3.37 -13.09
N GLN A 351 -35.38 2.82 -12.09
CA GLN A 351 -35.07 1.38 -11.98
C GLN A 351 -36.26 0.54 -11.52
N ASP A 352 -37.19 1.12 -10.75
CA ASP A 352 -38.42 0.48 -10.29
C ASP A 352 -39.59 0.55 -11.31
N THR A 353 -39.38 1.19 -12.48
CA THR A 353 -40.39 1.27 -13.55
C THR A 353 -40.14 0.15 -14.58
N PRO A 354 -41.14 -0.69 -14.91
CA PRO A 354 -40.97 -1.86 -15.78
C PRO A 354 -40.85 -1.54 -17.28
#